data_AF-A0A7X7QZZ7-F1
#
_entry.id   AF-A0A7X7QZZ7-F1
#
_cell.length_a   1.000
_cell.length_b   1.000
_cell.length_c   1.000
_cell.angle_alpha   90.00
_cell.angle_beta   90.00
_cell.angle_gamma   90.00
#
_symmetry.space_group_name_H-M   'P 1'
#
loop_
_entity.id
_entity.type
_entity.pdbx_description
1 polymer ?
#
loop_
_entity_poly.entity_id
_entity_poly.type
_entity_poly.pdbx_seq_one_letter_code
_entity_poly.pdbx_strand_id
1 'polypeptide(L)'
;MREYHDGILLFDLTEKNVWNKALLDTTGLKAYYEQHKLDYMWGDRINADFYVCKDSKLASQTMKLVKKGLKKGIDNQQILTQINVDSQLNLRVISGKFDKEGNVYTDQFEWKTGLSVVKEIGSEFVFVNIKEVLPPQPKELSEIRGIATADYQNFLEKQWIQELRNKYKVEVDEEVLNSIRK
;
A
#
# COMPACT_ATOMS: atom_id res chain seq x y z
N MET A 1 5.18 -19.93 37.05
CA MET A 1 5.37 -18.65 37.77
C MET A 1 6.67 -17.93 37.38
N ARG A 2 7.85 -18.58 37.35
CA ARG A 2 9.10 -17.94 36.88
C ARG A 2 9.07 -17.53 35.40
N GLU A 3 8.59 -18.41 34.53
CA GLU A 3 8.47 -18.11 33.08
C GLU A 3 7.64 -16.86 32.78
N TYR A 4 6.61 -16.58 33.60
CA TYR A 4 5.80 -15.36 33.44
C TYR A 4 6.56 -14.10 33.87
N HIS A 5 7.35 -14.19 34.94
CA HIS A 5 8.21 -13.09 35.40
C HIS A 5 9.34 -12.80 34.42
N ASP A 6 10.03 -13.85 33.95
CA ASP A 6 11.12 -13.76 32.98
C ASP A 6 10.59 -13.25 31.62
N GLY A 7 9.38 -13.67 31.24
CA GLY A 7 8.67 -13.16 30.07
C GLY A 7 8.36 -11.66 30.15
N ILE A 8 7.90 -11.17 31.30
CA ILE A 8 7.65 -9.73 31.51
C ILE A 8 8.95 -8.93 31.45
N LEU A 9 10.04 -9.43 32.07
CA LEU A 9 11.34 -8.75 32.03
C LEU A 9 11.89 -8.65 30.60
N LEU A 10 11.79 -9.73 29.82
CA LEU A 10 12.20 -9.71 28.42
C LEU A 10 11.33 -8.74 27.62
N PHE A 11 10.02 -8.72 27.85
CA PHE A 11 9.09 -7.80 27.22
C PHE A 11 9.46 -6.35 27.52
N ASP A 12 9.63 -5.96 28.79
CA ASP A 12 9.98 -4.59 29.19
C ASP A 12 11.31 -4.13 28.57
N LEU A 13 12.31 -5.02 28.52
CA LEU A 13 13.60 -4.73 27.89
C LEU A 13 13.46 -4.57 26.38
N THR A 14 12.66 -5.40 25.73
CA THR A 14 12.43 -5.33 24.27
C THR A 14 11.64 -4.07 23.93
N GLU A 15 10.60 -3.76 24.69
CA GLU A 15 9.80 -2.54 24.53
C GLU A 15 10.70 -1.30 24.63
N LYS A 16 11.57 -1.23 25.65
CA LYS A 16 12.46 -0.09 25.84
C LYS A 16 13.55 0.03 24.78
N ASN A 17 14.23 -1.08 24.45
CA ASN A 17 15.44 -1.03 23.62
C ASN A 17 15.15 -1.12 22.11
N VAL A 18 14.04 -1.74 21.73
CA VAL A 18 13.68 -2.00 20.32
C VAL A 18 12.44 -1.19 19.93
N TRP A 19 11.30 -1.42 20.59
CA TRP A 19 10.01 -0.90 20.09
C TRP A 19 9.86 0.61 20.27
N ASN A 20 10.13 1.12 21.47
CA ASN A 20 10.09 2.55 21.77
C ASN A 20 11.15 3.31 20.97
N LYS A 21 12.34 2.70 20.79
CA LYS A 21 13.40 3.29 19.99
C LYS A 21 12.96 3.41 18.53
N ALA A 22 12.42 2.36 17.92
CA ALA A 22 11.93 2.42 16.54
C ALA A 22 10.77 3.42 16.35
N LEU A 23 9.90 3.56 17.34
CA LEU A 23 8.75 4.47 17.28
C LEU A 23 9.16 5.95 17.41
N LEU A 24 10.09 6.25 18.33
CA LEU A 24 10.49 7.61 18.68
C LEU A 24 11.63 8.14 17.80
N ASP A 25 12.50 7.25 17.28
CA ASP A 25 13.65 7.60 16.47
C ASP A 25 13.28 7.87 15.01
N THR A 26 12.77 9.07 14.76
CA THR A 26 12.42 9.53 13.41
C THR A 26 13.62 9.66 12.48
N THR A 27 14.82 9.94 13.00
CA THR A 27 16.05 10.08 12.21
C THR A 27 16.58 8.73 11.78
N GLY A 28 16.64 7.76 12.69
CA GLY A 28 17.05 6.39 12.41
C GLY A 28 16.08 5.69 11.46
N LEU A 29 14.77 5.87 11.65
CA LEU A 29 13.76 5.35 10.72
C LEU A 29 13.95 5.91 9.30
N LYS A 30 14.21 7.22 9.17
CA LYS A 30 14.47 7.85 7.87
C LYS A 30 15.75 7.31 7.22
N ALA A 31 16.82 7.17 8.00
CA ALA A 31 18.09 6.62 7.50
C ALA A 31 17.95 5.15 7.05
N TYR A 32 17.23 4.35 7.84
CA TYR A 32 16.89 2.97 7.50
C TYR A 32 16.10 2.90 6.19
N TYR A 33 15.04 3.71 6.07
CA TYR A 33 14.23 3.78 4.86
C TYR A 33 15.05 4.17 3.63
N GLU A 34 15.95 5.16 3.71
CA GLU A 34 16.77 5.53 2.55
C GLU A 34 17.75 4.42 2.13
N GLN A 35 18.22 3.60 3.07
CA GLN A 35 19.08 2.44 2.77
C GLN A 35 18.29 1.26 2.16
N HIS A 36 17.03 1.11 2.56
CA HIS A 36 16.12 0.03 2.15
C HIS A 36 15.07 0.49 1.13
N LYS A 37 15.26 1.64 0.52
CA LYS A 37 14.25 2.30 -0.33
C LYS A 37 13.80 1.44 -1.51
N LEU A 38 14.72 0.64 -2.05
CA LEU A 38 14.47 -0.27 -3.16
C LEU A 38 13.73 -1.55 -2.74
N ASP A 39 13.70 -1.86 -1.45
CA ASP A 39 12.87 -2.96 -0.92
C ASP A 39 11.38 -2.55 -0.92
N TYR A 40 11.12 -1.24 -0.87
CA TYR A 40 9.79 -0.66 -0.88
C TYR A 40 9.46 -0.02 -2.23
N MET A 41 9.22 -0.85 -3.25
CA MET A 41 8.85 -0.37 -4.57
C MET A 41 7.35 -0.53 -4.83
N TRP A 42 6.75 0.50 -5.40
CA TRP A 42 5.53 0.33 -6.18
C TRP A 42 5.87 -0.38 -7.48
N GLY A 43 5.02 -1.31 -7.91
CA GLY A 43 5.05 -1.82 -9.29
C GLY A 43 4.55 -0.77 -10.28
N ASP A 44 4.25 -1.20 -11.50
CA ASP A 44 3.56 -0.34 -12.45
C ASP A 44 2.23 0.14 -11.84
N ARG A 45 1.90 1.42 -12.01
CA ARG A 45 0.62 1.99 -11.57
C ARG A 45 0.02 2.87 -12.65
N ILE A 46 -1.28 3.15 -12.54
CA ILE A 46 -1.99 4.13 -13.35
C ILE A 46 -2.72 5.12 -12.46
N ASN A 47 -2.67 6.39 -12.82
CA ASN A 47 -3.54 7.41 -12.26
C ASN A 47 -4.75 7.53 -13.19
N ALA A 48 -5.91 7.07 -12.72
CA ALA A 48 -7.06 6.90 -13.58
C ALA A 48 -8.38 7.22 -12.86
N ASP A 49 -9.38 7.58 -13.67
CA ASP A 49 -10.75 7.74 -13.23
C ASP A 49 -11.59 6.65 -13.90
N PHE A 50 -12.11 5.72 -13.10
CA PHE A 50 -13.06 4.70 -13.55
C PHE A 50 -14.47 5.23 -13.41
N TYR A 51 -15.23 5.18 -14.49
CA TYR A 51 -16.63 5.58 -14.55
C TYR A 51 -17.47 4.32 -14.71
N VAL A 52 -18.25 4.00 -13.68
CA VAL A 52 -19.14 2.83 -13.62
C VAL A 52 -20.57 3.30 -13.79
N CYS A 53 -21.22 2.87 -14.85
CA CYS A 53 -22.58 3.28 -15.23
C CYS A 53 -23.53 2.09 -15.21
N LYS A 54 -24.81 2.33 -14.89
CA LYS A 54 -25.84 1.28 -14.90
C LYS A 54 -26.38 0.93 -16.29
N ASP A 55 -26.32 1.87 -17.24
CA ASP A 55 -26.87 1.72 -18.60
C ASP A 55 -25.85 2.15 -19.65
N SER A 56 -25.82 1.45 -20.78
CA SER A 56 -25.03 1.78 -21.97
C SER A 56 -25.30 3.19 -22.51
N LYS A 57 -26.56 3.65 -22.45
CA LYS A 57 -26.93 5.02 -22.84
C LYS A 57 -26.28 6.06 -21.92
N LEU A 58 -26.31 5.81 -20.62
CA LEU A 58 -25.66 6.67 -19.63
C LEU A 58 -24.15 6.64 -19.82
N ALA A 59 -23.54 5.48 -20.03
CA ALA A 59 -22.11 5.36 -20.30
C ALA A 59 -21.69 6.19 -21.52
N SER A 60 -22.46 6.11 -22.62
CA SER A 60 -22.21 6.89 -23.83
C SER A 60 -22.34 8.40 -23.61
N GLN A 61 -23.31 8.83 -22.78
CA GLN A 61 -23.48 10.24 -22.41
C GLN A 61 -22.33 10.72 -21.52
N THR A 62 -22.00 9.97 -20.47
CA THR A 62 -20.89 10.26 -19.56
C THR A 62 -19.57 10.32 -20.32
N MET A 63 -19.30 9.40 -21.23
CA MET A 63 -18.09 9.40 -22.07
C MET A 63 -17.98 10.69 -22.90
N LYS A 64 -19.08 11.18 -23.47
CA LYS A 64 -19.11 12.47 -24.20
C LYS A 64 -18.85 13.66 -23.27
N LEU A 65 -19.40 13.63 -22.05
CA LEU A 65 -19.18 14.67 -21.05
C LEU A 65 -17.73 14.69 -20.57
N VAL A 66 -17.14 13.53 -20.27
CA VAL A 66 -15.72 13.40 -19.90
C VAL A 66 -14.83 13.91 -21.04
N LYS A 67 -15.11 13.54 -22.29
CA LYS A 67 -14.35 14.05 -23.45
C LYS A 67 -14.45 15.57 -23.62
N LYS A 68 -15.60 16.18 -23.29
CA LYS A 68 -15.75 17.64 -23.23
C LYS A 68 -15.01 18.23 -22.02
N GLY A 69 -15.05 17.54 -20.89
CA GLY A 69 -14.40 17.94 -19.64
C GLY A 69 -12.89 17.99 -19.75
N LEU A 70 -12.28 16.99 -20.39
CA LEU A 70 -10.85 16.98 -20.70
C LEU A 70 -10.41 18.18 -21.56
N LYS A 71 -11.31 18.74 -22.39
CA LYS A 71 -11.02 19.92 -23.22
C LYS A 71 -11.37 21.25 -22.57
N LYS A 72 -12.35 21.27 -21.66
CA LYS A 72 -12.96 22.49 -21.10
C LYS A 72 -12.78 22.64 -19.59
N GLY A 73 -12.12 21.69 -18.92
CA GLY A 73 -11.93 21.69 -17.46
C GLY A 73 -13.20 21.38 -16.66
N ILE A 74 -14.09 20.53 -17.16
CA ILE A 74 -15.27 20.08 -16.40
C ILE A 74 -14.80 19.07 -15.36
N ASP A 75 -15.17 19.31 -14.10
CA ASP A 75 -14.79 18.44 -12.98
C ASP A 75 -15.67 17.19 -12.88
N ASN A 76 -15.13 16.11 -12.32
CA ASN A 76 -15.84 14.85 -12.12
C ASN A 76 -17.10 15.03 -11.26
N GLN A 77 -17.11 15.99 -10.32
CA GLN A 77 -18.31 16.30 -9.54
C GLN A 77 -19.44 16.84 -10.41
N GLN A 78 -19.14 17.68 -11.40
CA GLN A 78 -20.17 18.23 -12.29
C GLN A 78 -20.80 17.13 -13.16
N ILE A 79 -19.99 16.16 -13.60
CA ILE A 79 -20.47 15.00 -14.37
C ILE A 79 -21.37 14.12 -13.51
N LEU A 80 -20.99 13.87 -12.26
CA LEU A 80 -21.82 13.14 -11.30
C LEU A 80 -23.17 13.81 -11.10
N THR A 81 -23.20 15.13 -10.87
CA THR A 81 -24.46 15.87 -10.65
C THR A 81 -25.37 15.86 -11.89
N GLN A 82 -24.81 15.85 -13.10
CA GLN A 82 -25.60 15.80 -14.34
C GLN A 82 -26.19 14.42 -14.65
N ILE A 83 -25.53 13.35 -14.22
CA ILE A 83 -25.93 11.97 -14.54
C ILE A 83 -26.75 11.32 -13.40
N ASN A 84 -26.46 11.67 -12.15
CA ASN A 84 -27.12 11.11 -10.96
C ASN A 84 -28.37 11.89 -10.53
N VAL A 85 -29.04 12.58 -11.46
CA VAL A 85 -30.22 13.42 -11.16
C VAL A 85 -31.35 12.58 -10.54
N ASP A 86 -31.66 11.44 -11.13
CA ASP A 86 -32.76 10.57 -10.68
C ASP A 86 -32.30 9.51 -9.67
N SER A 87 -31.04 9.08 -9.74
CA SER A 87 -30.48 8.09 -8.83
C SER A 87 -28.97 8.24 -8.69
N GLN A 88 -28.48 8.20 -7.44
CA GLN A 88 -27.05 8.19 -7.12
C GLN A 88 -26.32 6.93 -7.62
N LEU A 89 -27.06 5.90 -8.05
CA LEU A 89 -26.52 4.66 -8.58
C LEU A 89 -26.34 4.69 -10.11
N ASN A 90 -26.69 5.78 -10.79
CA ASN A 90 -26.57 5.88 -12.25
C ASN A 90 -25.11 5.92 -12.71
N LEU A 91 -24.25 6.63 -11.97
CA LEU A 91 -22.83 6.79 -12.22
C LEU A 91 -22.04 6.80 -10.91
N ARG A 92 -21.00 5.99 -10.86
CA ARG A 92 -19.97 6.02 -9.82
C ARG A 92 -18.63 6.35 -10.46
N VAL A 93 -17.90 7.28 -9.87
CA VAL A 93 -16.54 7.64 -10.28
C VAL A 93 -15.57 7.18 -9.22
N ILE A 94 -14.61 6.34 -9.61
CA ILE A 94 -13.53 5.86 -8.75
C ILE A 94 -12.23 6.46 -9.29
N SER A 95 -11.75 7.50 -8.60
CA SER A 95 -10.54 8.24 -8.95
C SER A 95 -9.41 7.88 -8.01
N GLY A 96 -8.23 7.63 -8.55
CA GLY A 96 -7.07 7.31 -7.72
C GLY A 96 -5.87 6.81 -8.50
N LYS A 97 -4.84 6.41 -7.75
CA LYS A 97 -3.70 5.65 -8.27
C LYS A 97 -3.94 4.18 -8.00
N PHE A 98 -3.89 3.36 -9.03
CA PHE A 98 -4.12 1.92 -8.94
C PHE A 98 -2.92 1.16 -9.49
N ASP A 99 -2.52 0.09 -8.81
CA ASP A 99 -1.68 -0.96 -9.38
C ASP A 99 -2.57 -1.98 -10.12
N LYS A 100 -1.97 -3.06 -10.66
CA LYS A 100 -2.72 -4.10 -11.39
C LYS A 100 -3.78 -4.79 -10.54
N GLU A 101 -3.58 -4.89 -9.24
CA GLU A 101 -4.48 -5.61 -8.34
C GLU A 101 -5.39 -4.67 -7.52
N GLY A 102 -5.17 -3.36 -7.63
CA GLY A 102 -5.79 -2.36 -6.77
C GLY A 102 -7.25 -2.07 -7.08
N ASN A 103 -7.78 -2.59 -8.19
CA ASN A 103 -9.20 -2.44 -8.54
C ASN A 103 -9.69 -3.60 -9.42
N VAL A 104 -10.92 -4.05 -9.19
CA VAL A 104 -11.61 -5.08 -10.00
C VAL A 104 -11.67 -4.75 -11.50
N TYR A 105 -11.57 -3.46 -11.86
CA TYR A 105 -11.59 -2.99 -13.24
C TYR A 105 -10.21 -2.81 -13.86
N THR A 106 -9.12 -2.75 -13.08
CA THR A 106 -7.78 -2.42 -13.60
C THR A 106 -7.23 -3.46 -14.58
N ASP A 107 -7.52 -4.74 -14.37
CA ASP A 107 -7.14 -5.84 -15.28
C ASP A 107 -7.98 -5.89 -16.56
N GLN A 108 -9.11 -5.18 -16.59
CA GLN A 108 -10.04 -5.20 -17.71
C GLN A 108 -9.69 -4.18 -18.79
N PHE A 109 -8.72 -3.29 -18.57
CA PHE A 109 -8.34 -2.25 -19.52
C PHE A 109 -6.83 -2.27 -19.80
N GLU A 110 -6.45 -1.94 -21.03
CA GLU A 110 -5.06 -1.71 -21.36
C GLU A 110 -4.59 -0.39 -20.73
N TRP A 111 -3.40 -0.41 -20.14
CA TRP A 111 -2.80 0.73 -19.45
C TRP A 111 -2.22 1.73 -20.46
N LYS A 112 -3.11 2.39 -21.20
CA LYS A 112 -2.76 3.39 -22.21
C LYS A 112 -3.39 4.73 -21.84
N THR A 113 -2.58 5.79 -21.86
CA THR A 113 -3.05 7.14 -21.57
C THR A 113 -4.20 7.55 -22.50
N GLY A 114 -5.22 8.17 -21.92
CA GLY A 114 -6.43 8.61 -22.60
C GLY A 114 -7.68 7.82 -22.21
N LEU A 115 -8.73 8.01 -23.01
CA LEU A 115 -10.04 7.44 -22.77
C LEU A 115 -10.12 6.03 -23.39
N SER A 116 -10.49 5.05 -22.58
CA SER A 116 -10.80 3.70 -23.05
C SER A 116 -12.19 3.61 -23.69
N VAL A 117 -12.45 2.47 -24.34
CA VAL A 117 -13.79 2.11 -24.81
C VAL A 117 -14.66 1.66 -23.62
N VAL A 118 -15.97 1.87 -23.71
CA VAL A 118 -16.92 1.33 -22.72
C VAL A 118 -16.91 -0.19 -22.83
N LYS A 119 -16.68 -0.86 -21.69
CA LYS A 119 -16.78 -2.31 -21.54
C LYS A 119 -17.96 -2.65 -20.64
N GLU A 120 -18.67 -3.70 -20.98
CA GLU A 120 -19.71 -4.29 -20.14
C GLU A 120 -19.06 -5.32 -19.21
N ILE A 121 -19.20 -5.10 -17.90
CA ILE A 121 -18.62 -5.94 -16.85
C ILE A 121 -19.77 -6.34 -15.93
N GLY A 122 -20.24 -7.58 -16.06
CA GLY A 122 -21.45 -8.03 -15.38
C GLY A 122 -22.68 -7.29 -15.90
N SER A 123 -23.39 -6.56 -15.03
CA SER A 123 -24.54 -5.72 -15.38
C SER A 123 -24.21 -4.22 -15.44
N GLU A 124 -22.92 -3.86 -15.36
CA GLU A 124 -22.45 -2.47 -15.32
C GLU A 124 -21.63 -2.14 -16.56
N PHE A 125 -21.70 -0.89 -17.00
CA PHE A 125 -20.93 -0.35 -18.12
C PHE A 125 -19.81 0.53 -17.60
N VAL A 126 -18.57 0.08 -17.76
CA VAL A 126 -17.39 0.71 -17.19
C VAL A 126 -16.52 1.26 -18.30
N PHE A 127 -16.00 2.46 -18.11
CA PHE A 127 -14.88 2.97 -18.90
C PHE A 127 -13.90 3.69 -18.00
N VAL A 128 -12.64 3.67 -18.37
CA VAL A 128 -11.56 4.34 -17.67
C VAL A 128 -10.97 5.48 -18.49
N ASN A 129 -10.65 6.57 -17.80
CA ASN A 129 -9.80 7.64 -18.31
C ASN A 129 -8.45 7.58 -17.59
N ILE A 130 -7.41 7.14 -18.31
CA ILE A 130 -6.06 7.04 -17.76
C ILE A 130 -5.36 8.39 -17.99
N LYS A 131 -5.10 9.13 -16.90
CA LYS A 131 -4.41 10.42 -16.94
C LYS A 131 -2.93 10.22 -17.22
N GLU A 132 -2.30 9.30 -16.51
CA GLU A 132 -0.88 8.99 -16.62
C GLU A 132 -0.62 7.52 -16.21
N VAL A 133 0.40 6.93 -16.83
CA VAL A 133 0.95 5.63 -16.43
C VAL A 133 2.21 5.94 -15.62
N LEU A 134 2.23 5.48 -14.37
CA LEU A 134 3.29 5.71 -13.41
C LEU A 134 4.22 4.49 -13.40
N PRO A 135 5.51 4.66 -13.72
CA PRO A 135 6.48 3.57 -13.66
C PRO A 135 6.74 3.14 -12.20
N PRO A 136 7.43 2.00 -12.01
CA PRO A 136 7.85 1.54 -10.69
C PRO A 136 8.67 2.61 -10.00
N GLN A 137 8.28 2.94 -8.77
CA GLN A 137 8.91 4.00 -7.99
C GLN A 137 8.88 3.64 -6.51
N PRO A 138 9.87 4.11 -5.73
CA PRO A 138 9.90 3.83 -4.29
C PRO A 138 8.67 4.42 -3.60
N LYS A 139 8.12 3.68 -2.64
CA LYS A 139 6.98 4.12 -1.83
C LYS A 139 7.44 5.19 -0.87
N GLU A 140 6.73 6.30 -0.77
CA GLU A 140 7.12 7.36 0.16
C GLU A 140 7.06 6.87 1.61
N LEU A 141 8.01 7.31 2.44
CA LEU A 141 8.07 6.91 3.86
C LEU A 141 6.76 7.21 4.60
N SER A 142 6.05 8.27 4.21
CA SER A 142 4.74 8.61 4.76
C SER A 142 3.65 7.58 4.44
N GLU A 143 3.72 6.92 3.27
CA GLU A 143 2.77 5.89 2.83
C GLU A 143 3.04 4.55 3.52
N ILE A 144 4.30 4.25 3.85
CA ILE A 144 4.72 2.96 4.40
C ILE A 144 5.24 3.04 5.84
N ARG A 145 4.98 4.13 6.56
CA ARG A 145 5.56 4.37 7.89
C ARG A 145 5.38 3.19 8.84
N GLY A 146 4.21 2.56 8.85
CA GLY A 146 3.95 1.39 9.71
C GLY A 146 4.82 0.19 9.36
N ILE A 147 4.92 -0.14 8.06
CA ILE A 147 5.74 -1.24 7.55
C ILE A 147 7.23 -0.95 7.82
N ALA A 148 7.70 0.24 7.44
CA ALA A 148 9.07 0.67 7.68
C ALA A 148 9.42 0.67 9.18
N THR A 149 8.48 1.02 10.06
CA THR A 149 8.69 0.97 11.52
C THR A 149 8.84 -0.47 12.01
N ALA A 150 7.99 -1.39 11.54
CA ALA A 150 8.09 -2.81 11.90
C ALA A 150 9.42 -3.43 11.41
N ASP A 151 9.84 -3.11 10.18
CA ASP A 151 11.12 -3.58 9.66
C ASP A 151 12.31 -2.96 10.40
N TYR A 152 12.21 -1.69 10.77
CA TYR A 152 13.22 -1.03 11.60
C TYR A 152 13.28 -1.62 13.02
N GLN A 153 12.14 -2.03 13.61
CA GLN A 153 12.13 -2.79 14.86
C GLN A 153 12.88 -4.12 14.71
N ASN A 154 12.60 -4.88 13.66
CA ASN A 154 13.29 -6.14 13.38
C ASN A 154 14.81 -5.93 13.20
N PHE A 155 15.21 -4.83 12.56
CA PHE A 155 16.61 -4.45 12.42
C PHE A 155 17.26 -4.16 13.78
N LEU A 156 16.63 -3.32 14.62
CA LEU A 156 17.13 -2.98 15.95
C LEU A 156 17.19 -4.20 16.87
N GLU A 157 16.23 -5.12 16.77
CA GLU A 157 16.22 -6.37 17.54
C GLU A 157 17.43 -7.25 17.17
N LYS A 158 17.69 -7.43 15.87
CA LYS A 158 18.87 -8.18 15.39
C LYS A 158 20.17 -7.55 15.90
N GLN A 159 20.28 -6.22 15.86
CA GLN A 159 21.43 -5.51 16.41
C GLN A 159 21.57 -5.74 17.91
N TRP A 160 20.47 -5.60 18.67
CA TRP A 160 20.46 -5.78 20.12
C TRP A 160 20.85 -7.20 20.52
N ILE A 161 20.32 -8.23 19.86
CA ILE A 161 20.70 -9.63 20.09
C ILE A 161 22.19 -9.85 19.81
N GLN A 162 22.71 -9.28 18.72
CA GLN A 162 24.12 -9.39 18.39
C GLN A 162 25.02 -8.72 19.45
N GLU A 163 24.63 -7.54 19.94
CA GLU A 163 25.32 -6.85 21.02
C GLU A 163 25.33 -7.68 22.32
N LEU A 164 24.19 -8.27 22.69
CA LEU A 164 24.09 -9.13 23.86
C LEU A 164 24.99 -10.37 23.74
N ARG A 165 24.98 -11.05 22.58
CA ARG A 165 25.84 -12.21 22.31
C ARG A 165 27.33 -11.87 22.37
N ASN A 166 27.70 -10.67 21.93
CA ASN A 166 29.10 -10.22 21.99
C ASN A 166 29.52 -9.83 23.41
N LYS A 167 28.60 -9.22 24.18
CA LYS A 167 28.85 -8.77 25.55
C LYS A 167 28.89 -9.90 26.55
N TYR A 168 28.05 -10.92 26.37
CA TYR A 168 27.92 -12.05 27.27
C TYR A 168 28.43 -13.30 26.57
N LYS A 169 29.59 -13.80 27.02
CA LYS A 169 30.15 -15.06 26.52
C LYS A 169 29.22 -16.20 26.92
N VAL A 170 28.65 -16.86 25.91
CA VAL A 170 27.86 -18.08 26.10
C VAL A 170 28.77 -19.26 25.80
N GLU A 171 29.02 -20.10 26.79
CA GLU A 171 29.70 -21.39 26.62
C GLU A 171 28.63 -22.48 26.63
N VAL A 172 28.54 -23.22 25.53
CA VAL A 172 27.61 -24.34 25.39
C VAL A 172 28.40 -25.62 25.62
N ASP A 173 27.98 -26.40 26.61
CA ASP A 173 28.46 -27.75 26.78
C ASP A 173 27.74 -28.67 25.78
N GLU A 174 28.41 -28.92 24.66
CA GLU A 174 27.90 -29.75 23.55
C GLU A 174 27.69 -31.22 23.97
N GLU A 175 28.43 -31.75 24.95
CA GLU A 175 28.23 -33.12 25.43
C GLU A 175 26.89 -33.25 26.14
N VAL A 176 26.58 -32.31 27.04
CA VAL A 176 25.29 -32.27 27.74
C VAL A 176 24.14 -31.96 26.77
N LEU A 177 24.32 -31.01 25.85
CA LEU A 177 23.28 -30.65 24.87
C LEU A 177 22.86 -31.85 23.99
N ASN A 178 23.85 -32.63 23.52
CA ASN A 178 23.58 -33.81 22.70
C ASN A 178 22.94 -34.96 23.50
N SER A 179 23.14 -35.02 24.82
CA SER A 179 22.48 -36.01 25.69
C SER A 179 20.97 -35.76 25.88
N ILE A 180 20.51 -34.53 25.64
CA ILE A 180 19.11 -34.08 25.84
C ILE A 180 18.34 -34.07 24.52
N ARG A 181 19.01 -33.98 23.37
CA ARG A 181 18.41 -34.17 22.04
C ARG A 181 18.09 -35.65 21.80
N LYS A 182 16.96 -36.11 22.35
CA LYS A 182 16.30 -37.37 22.01
C LYS A 182 14.95 -37.10 21.35
#